data_AF-A0A1H4WG25-F1
#
_entry.id   AF-A0A1H4WG25-F1
#
_cell.length_a   1.000
_cell.length_b   1.000
_cell.length_c   1.000
_cell.angle_alpha   90.00
_cell.angle_beta   90.00
_cell.angle_gamma   90.00
#
_symmetry.space_group_name_H-M   'P 1'
#
loop_
_entity.id
_entity.type
_entity.pdbx_description
1 polymer ?
#
loop_
_entity_poly.entity_id
_entity_poly.type
_entity_poly.pdbx_seq_one_letter_code
_entity_poly.pdbx_strand_id
1 'polypeptide(L)'
;MIHAEITSGGLHAGEDANIVVHLRNDGPKPCTNIHFALRLPAQIPALRGNKEFAVPRLDAGTEWTTTVKVRPLRPGSWTATSANFSFRDDVGGGHRITDFQAVLDVAPPVELPPAEPPRFEIELSTVRVACGEWDAVKGEIVNTGAAAITWGRLSLQGPFSVDPKGTAVSLGHLPPGERESFEFHILARETGRAVPVHLTAVCANGAGGPVERKVRRTVAVGHLGQQQPGTVEVLYLAANPTDTERISWDAELRDVEDTLRMGRHRDRFVLRQRGALRVRDLTQALLDFSPRIVHLSGHGTEDGQFLAEAAGGEGQVLSVPGLAALFEEVSDTVECVIVNACHSARLAEALAEHISYVIGMRSWLGDRSATDFSVGFYQALVAGLPIEPAFKRARAAMALGDERLHGRHVPVLYHGQ
;
A
#
# COMPACT_ATOMS: atom_id res chain seq x y z
N MET A 1 -44.03 -36.73 48.84
CA MET A 1 -42.89 -37.57 49.26
C MET A 1 -41.80 -37.49 48.23
N ILE A 2 -41.93 -38.00 46.99
CA ILE A 2 -40.98 -37.66 45.91
C ILE A 2 -41.65 -36.74 44.88
N HIS A 3 -41.02 -35.60 44.60
CA HIS A 3 -41.39 -34.67 43.54
C HIS A 3 -40.36 -34.79 42.40
N ALA A 4 -40.83 -34.73 41.16
CA ALA A 4 -39.96 -34.74 39.98
C ALA A 4 -40.16 -33.45 39.18
N GLU A 5 -39.06 -32.90 38.67
CA GLU A 5 -39.06 -31.70 37.82
C GLU A 5 -38.05 -31.88 36.69
N ILE A 6 -38.30 -31.25 35.54
CA ILE A 6 -37.34 -31.19 34.45
C ILE A 6 -37.06 -29.73 34.13
N THR A 7 -35.79 -29.34 34.20
CA THR A 7 -35.35 -28.00 33.83
C THR A 7 -34.48 -28.03 32.58
N SER A 8 -34.45 -26.93 31.84
CA SER A 8 -33.62 -26.76 30.65
C SER A 8 -33.05 -25.34 30.59
N GLY A 9 -31.84 -25.20 30.06
CA GLY A 9 -31.16 -23.90 29.89
C GLY A 9 -31.59 -23.10 28.65
N GLY A 10 -32.79 -23.35 28.12
CA GLY A 10 -33.24 -22.89 26.81
C GLY A 10 -33.04 -23.97 25.75
N LEU A 11 -34.11 -24.32 25.04
CA LEU A 11 -34.10 -25.32 23.97
C LEU A 11 -34.34 -24.61 22.63
N HIS A 12 -33.46 -24.81 21.65
CA HIS A 12 -33.62 -24.29 20.29
C HIS A 12 -33.72 -25.44 19.29
N ALA A 13 -34.63 -25.30 18.33
CA ALA A 13 -34.75 -26.28 17.26
C ALA A 13 -33.45 -26.37 16.43
N GLY A 14 -32.91 -27.57 16.27
CA GLY A 14 -31.69 -27.85 15.53
C GLY A 14 -30.41 -27.92 16.39
N GLU A 15 -30.46 -27.50 17.65
CA GLU A 15 -29.29 -27.42 18.52
C GLU A 15 -29.23 -28.54 19.56
N ASP A 16 -28.02 -28.92 19.96
CA ASP A 16 -27.80 -29.84 21.07
C ASP A 16 -27.99 -29.09 22.39
N ALA A 17 -28.84 -29.61 23.27
CA ALA A 17 -29.08 -29.02 24.58
C ALA A 17 -29.10 -30.08 25.67
N ASN A 18 -28.96 -29.64 26.93
CA ASN A 18 -29.07 -30.49 28.10
C ASN A 18 -30.37 -30.18 28.85
N ILE A 19 -31.11 -31.23 29.20
CA ILE A 19 -32.17 -31.15 30.20
C ILE A 19 -31.69 -31.82 31.49
N VAL A 20 -32.15 -31.31 32.62
CA VAL A 20 -31.82 -31.85 33.94
C VAL A 20 -33.09 -32.38 34.58
N VAL A 21 -33.09 -33.66 34.94
CA VAL A 21 -34.16 -34.29 35.73
C VAL A 21 -33.79 -34.16 37.19
N HIS A 22 -34.69 -33.60 37.99
CA HIS A 22 -34.57 -33.43 39.44
C HIS A 22 -35.57 -34.34 40.14
N LEU A 23 -35.12 -35.13 41.11
CA LEU A 23 -35.96 -35.91 42.01
C LEU A 23 -35.70 -35.43 43.43
N ARG A 24 -36.70 -34.84 44.09
CA ARG A 24 -36.58 -34.25 45.43
C ARG A 24 -37.49 -34.98 46.42
N ASN A 25 -36.97 -35.28 47.61
CA ASN A 25 -37.78 -35.84 48.69
C ASN A 25 -38.35 -34.73 49.59
N ASP A 26 -39.59 -34.32 49.34
CA ASP A 26 -40.33 -33.33 50.14
C ASP A 26 -40.99 -33.93 51.39
N GLY A 27 -40.87 -35.24 51.58
CA GLY A 27 -41.39 -35.92 52.77
C GLY A 27 -40.49 -35.77 54.00
N PRO A 28 -41.04 -35.98 55.21
CA PRO A 28 -40.27 -35.91 56.46
C PRO A 28 -39.37 -37.15 56.69
N LYS A 29 -39.44 -38.16 55.82
CA LYS A 29 -38.80 -39.46 55.98
C LYS A 29 -38.16 -39.95 54.66
N PRO A 30 -37.14 -40.83 54.71
CA PRO A 30 -36.45 -41.32 53.53
C PRO A 30 -37.36 -42.18 52.63
N CYS A 31 -37.17 -42.05 51.31
CA CYS A 31 -37.77 -42.94 50.32
C CYS A 31 -36.69 -43.85 49.70
N THR A 32 -37.07 -45.05 49.29
CA THR A 32 -36.14 -46.05 48.71
C THR A 32 -36.67 -46.62 47.40
N ASN A 33 -35.81 -47.29 46.62
CA ASN A 33 -36.16 -47.94 45.35
C ASN A 33 -36.94 -46.99 44.41
N ILE A 34 -36.42 -45.78 44.22
CA ILE A 34 -37.04 -44.77 43.37
C ILE A 34 -36.67 -45.09 41.93
N HIS A 35 -37.66 -45.39 41.11
CA HIS A 35 -37.51 -45.62 39.68
C HIS A 35 -38.15 -44.48 38.90
N PHE A 36 -37.42 -43.91 37.95
CA PHE A 36 -37.93 -42.88 37.05
C PHE A 36 -37.49 -43.16 35.61
N ALA A 37 -38.44 -43.41 34.71
CA ALA A 37 -38.17 -43.70 33.30
C ALA A 37 -38.68 -42.56 32.39
N LEU A 38 -37.79 -41.62 32.06
CA LEU A 38 -38.08 -40.46 31.23
C LEU A 38 -38.51 -40.87 29.80
N ARG A 39 -39.68 -40.42 29.39
CA ARG A 39 -40.18 -40.50 28.01
C ARG A 39 -40.20 -39.10 27.41
N LEU A 40 -39.32 -38.88 26.44
CA LEU A 40 -39.26 -37.66 25.66
C LEU A 40 -40.19 -37.73 24.44
N PRO A 41 -40.76 -36.60 24.01
CA PRO A 41 -41.52 -36.51 22.76
C PRO A 41 -40.61 -36.74 21.55
N ALA A 42 -41.17 -37.20 20.43
CA ALA A 42 -40.40 -37.48 19.21
C ALA A 42 -39.68 -36.26 18.64
N GLN A 43 -40.15 -35.05 18.98
CA GLN A 43 -39.57 -33.78 18.57
C GLN A 43 -38.34 -33.39 19.39
N ILE A 44 -38.07 -34.05 20.52
CA ILE A 44 -36.91 -33.80 21.37
C ILE A 44 -36.20 -35.14 21.66
N PRO A 45 -35.61 -35.79 20.65
CA PRO A 45 -34.88 -37.04 20.85
C PRO A 45 -33.69 -36.87 21.80
N ALA A 46 -33.48 -37.87 22.66
CA ALA A 46 -32.25 -37.99 23.45
C ALA A 46 -31.10 -38.42 22.54
N LEU A 47 -29.96 -37.72 22.65
CA LEU A 47 -28.70 -38.06 22.00
C LEU A 47 -27.79 -38.90 22.92
N ARG A 48 -27.71 -38.53 24.20
CA ARG A 48 -26.85 -39.18 25.21
C ARG A 48 -27.46 -39.04 26.61
N GLY A 49 -27.08 -39.94 27.51
CA GLY A 49 -27.60 -40.01 28.88
C GLY A 49 -28.59 -41.16 29.05
N ASN A 50 -28.63 -41.74 30.25
CA ASN A 50 -29.63 -42.74 30.59
C ASN A 50 -31.01 -42.08 30.66
N LYS A 51 -32.07 -42.81 30.36
CA LYS A 51 -33.47 -42.35 30.52
C LYS A 51 -34.19 -43.10 31.62
N GLU A 52 -33.60 -44.17 32.15
CA GLU A 52 -34.15 -44.99 33.22
C GLU A 52 -33.24 -44.91 34.44
N PHE A 53 -33.74 -44.28 35.48
CA PHE A 53 -32.98 -43.97 36.68
C PHE A 53 -33.48 -44.81 37.84
N ALA A 54 -32.55 -45.38 38.60
CA ALA A 54 -32.82 -46.05 39.86
C ALA A 54 -32.03 -45.34 40.95
N VAL A 55 -32.72 -44.69 41.88
CA VAL A 55 -32.13 -44.06 43.06
C VAL A 55 -32.42 -44.97 44.25
N PRO A 56 -31.40 -45.66 44.82
CA PRO A 56 -31.62 -46.65 45.88
C PRO A 56 -32.29 -46.05 47.12
N ARG A 57 -31.93 -44.81 47.45
CA ARG A 57 -32.42 -44.08 48.61
C ARG A 57 -32.28 -42.58 48.40
N LEU A 58 -33.30 -41.82 48.83
CA LEU A 58 -33.28 -40.36 48.89
C LEU A 58 -33.79 -39.93 50.27
N ASP A 59 -32.92 -39.31 51.06
CA ASP A 59 -33.25 -38.86 52.42
C ASP A 59 -34.16 -37.63 52.41
N ALA A 60 -34.86 -37.37 53.52
CA ALA A 60 -35.77 -36.25 53.66
C ALA A 60 -35.07 -34.91 53.36
N GLY A 61 -35.68 -34.09 52.50
CA GLY A 61 -35.15 -32.78 52.10
C GLY A 61 -33.98 -32.83 51.10
N THR A 62 -33.58 -34.00 50.62
CA THR A 62 -32.48 -34.13 49.63
C THR A 62 -32.99 -34.22 48.20
N GLU A 63 -32.10 -33.89 47.26
CA GLU A 63 -32.36 -33.90 45.83
C GLU A 63 -31.32 -34.76 45.11
N TRP A 64 -31.77 -35.44 44.06
CA TRP A 64 -30.94 -36.17 43.12
C TRP A 64 -31.17 -35.62 41.72
N THR A 65 -30.10 -35.45 40.95
CA THR A 65 -30.18 -34.89 39.60
C THR A 65 -29.41 -35.72 38.57
N THR A 66 -29.87 -35.68 37.33
CA THR A 66 -29.17 -36.28 36.18
C THR A 66 -29.40 -35.46 34.93
N THR A 67 -28.43 -35.47 34.01
CA THR A 67 -28.51 -34.75 32.75
C THR A 67 -28.78 -35.69 31.59
N VAL A 68 -29.71 -35.31 30.72
CA VAL A 68 -29.96 -35.98 29.44
C VAL A 68 -29.67 -34.99 28.32
N LYS A 69 -28.79 -35.36 27.41
CA LYS A 69 -28.48 -34.55 26.22
C LYS A 69 -29.53 -34.84 25.15
N VAL A 70 -30.16 -33.80 24.63
CA VAL A 70 -31.23 -33.85 23.64
C VAL A 70 -30.91 -32.99 22.42
N ARG A 71 -31.61 -33.23 21.30
CA ARG A 71 -31.61 -32.33 20.14
C ARG A 71 -33.04 -32.04 19.71
N PRO A 72 -33.65 -30.93 20.13
CA PRO A 72 -34.96 -30.53 19.66
C PRO A 72 -34.95 -30.35 18.14
N LEU A 73 -35.97 -30.86 17.46
CA LEU A 73 -36.08 -30.85 16.00
C LEU A 73 -37.07 -29.80 15.48
N ARG A 74 -38.05 -29.41 16.30
CA ARG A 74 -39.10 -28.46 15.92
C ARG A 74 -39.44 -27.50 17.06
N PRO A 75 -39.65 -26.21 16.75
CA PRO A 75 -40.12 -25.26 17.74
C PRO A 75 -41.54 -25.60 18.19
N GLY A 76 -41.88 -25.20 19.42
CA GLY A 76 -43.16 -25.47 20.05
C GLY A 76 -43.03 -25.96 21.48
N SER A 77 -44.18 -26.15 22.14
CA SER A 77 -44.26 -26.65 23.50
C SER A 77 -44.54 -28.16 23.47
N TRP A 78 -43.65 -28.96 24.07
CA TRP A 78 -43.74 -30.41 24.04
C TRP A 78 -43.73 -31.01 25.44
N THR A 79 -44.56 -32.02 25.69
CA THR A 79 -44.66 -32.64 27.02
C THR A 79 -43.79 -33.89 27.12
N ALA A 80 -42.88 -33.90 28.09
CA ALA A 80 -42.19 -35.09 28.55
C ALA A 80 -43.01 -35.78 29.65
N THR A 81 -43.00 -37.12 29.65
CA THR A 81 -43.72 -37.93 30.64
C THR A 81 -42.79 -38.96 31.27
N SER A 82 -43.28 -39.76 32.21
CA SER A 82 -42.54 -40.89 32.77
C SER A 82 -43.28 -42.20 32.48
N ALA A 83 -42.58 -43.19 31.92
CA ALA A 83 -43.14 -44.53 31.68
C ALA A 83 -43.22 -45.36 32.98
N ASN A 84 -42.35 -45.04 33.94
CA ASN A 84 -42.34 -45.63 35.27
C ASN A 84 -41.84 -44.59 36.27
N PHE A 85 -42.72 -44.08 37.12
CA PHE A 85 -42.34 -43.28 38.28
C PHE A 85 -42.90 -43.93 39.52
N SER A 86 -42.03 -44.56 40.32
CA SER A 86 -42.43 -45.25 41.53
C SER A 86 -41.36 -45.18 42.60
N PHE A 87 -41.74 -45.27 43.87
CA PHE A 87 -40.83 -45.32 45.00
C PHE A 87 -41.45 -46.11 46.15
N ARG A 88 -40.65 -46.42 47.18
CA ARG A 88 -41.13 -46.96 48.45
C ARG A 88 -40.96 -45.94 49.56
N ASP A 89 -41.97 -45.80 50.41
CA ASP A 89 -41.90 -44.99 51.62
C ASP A 89 -41.03 -45.66 52.72
N ASP A 90 -40.98 -45.04 53.90
CA ASP A 90 -40.16 -45.49 55.02
C ASP A 90 -40.60 -46.82 55.64
N VAL A 91 -41.86 -47.22 55.43
CA VAL A 91 -42.42 -48.50 55.90
C VAL A 91 -42.47 -49.57 54.81
N GLY A 92 -41.92 -49.26 53.62
CA GLY A 92 -41.84 -50.17 52.48
C GLY A 92 -43.05 -50.18 51.55
N GLY A 93 -44.06 -49.33 51.83
CA GLY A 93 -45.25 -49.13 51.02
C GLY A 93 -44.89 -48.55 49.64
N GLY A 94 -45.41 -49.17 48.58
CA GLY A 94 -45.12 -48.76 47.21
C GLY A 94 -46.05 -47.65 46.73
N HIS A 95 -45.46 -46.61 46.14
CA HIS A 95 -46.17 -45.47 45.56
C HIS A 95 -45.83 -45.38 44.07
N ARG A 96 -46.83 -45.18 43.23
CA ARG A 96 -46.66 -44.99 41.78
C ARG A 96 -47.33 -43.70 41.34
N ILE A 97 -46.60 -42.89 40.59
CA ILE A 97 -47.06 -41.65 39.97
C ILE A 97 -47.25 -41.94 38.48
N THR A 98 -48.46 -41.73 37.96
CA THR A 98 -48.82 -42.10 36.58
C THR A 98 -49.10 -40.91 35.67
N ASP A 99 -49.23 -39.72 36.26
CA ASP A 99 -49.67 -38.48 35.63
C ASP A 99 -48.55 -37.42 35.55
N PHE A 100 -47.30 -37.82 35.77
CA PHE A 100 -46.16 -36.91 35.62
C PHE A 100 -46.09 -36.34 34.20
N GLN A 101 -46.06 -35.00 34.12
CA GLN A 101 -45.90 -34.22 32.91
C GLN A 101 -44.95 -33.05 33.17
N ALA A 102 -44.01 -32.83 32.26
CA ALA A 102 -43.14 -31.67 32.24
C ALA A 102 -43.17 -31.03 30.85
N VAL A 103 -43.38 -29.72 30.80
CA VAL A 103 -43.42 -28.95 29.56
C VAL A 103 -42.00 -28.53 29.17
N LEU A 104 -41.64 -28.77 27.92
CA LEU A 104 -40.38 -28.38 27.30
C LEU A 104 -40.67 -27.43 26.14
N ASP A 105 -40.41 -26.14 26.36
CA ASP A 105 -40.59 -25.12 25.35
C ASP A 105 -39.34 -25.01 24.46
N VAL A 106 -39.53 -25.26 23.17
CA VAL A 106 -38.48 -25.19 22.14
C VAL A 106 -38.70 -23.93 21.33
N ALA A 107 -37.75 -23.00 21.42
CA ALA A 107 -37.69 -21.81 20.61
C ALA A 107 -37.31 -22.14 19.15
N PRO A 108 -37.64 -21.25 18.20
CA PRO A 108 -37.10 -21.31 16.84
C PRO A 108 -35.58 -21.43 16.83
N PRO A 109 -34.99 -21.94 15.73
CA PRO A 109 -33.54 -21.91 15.54
C PRO A 109 -33.03 -20.48 15.76
N VAL A 110 -31.89 -20.34 16.43
CA VAL A 110 -31.23 -19.03 16.52
C VAL A 110 -30.77 -18.69 15.10
N GLU A 111 -31.46 -17.77 14.43
CA GLU A 111 -30.96 -17.17 13.20
C GLU A 111 -29.72 -16.37 13.56
N LEU A 112 -28.54 -16.93 13.27
CA LEU A 112 -27.32 -16.15 13.22
C LEU A 112 -27.56 -15.02 12.20
N PRO A 113 -27.25 -13.76 12.53
CA PRO A 113 -27.39 -12.68 11.57
C PRO A 113 -26.64 -13.05 10.27
N PRO A 114 -27.21 -12.77 9.09
CA PRO A 114 -26.54 -13.07 7.83
C PRO A 114 -25.16 -12.42 7.88
N ALA A 115 -24.13 -13.22 7.65
CA ALA A 115 -22.76 -12.74 7.69
C ALA A 115 -22.61 -11.55 6.75
N GLU A 116 -22.06 -10.46 7.28
CA GLU A 116 -21.91 -9.23 6.51
C GLU A 116 -21.05 -9.50 5.28
N PRO A 117 -21.42 -8.96 4.11
CA PRO A 117 -20.60 -9.11 2.91
C PRO A 117 -19.21 -8.49 3.15
N PRO A 118 -18.14 -9.06 2.57
CA PRO A 118 -16.79 -8.54 2.72
C PRO A 118 -16.72 -7.08 2.24
N ARG A 119 -16.06 -6.23 3.03
CA ARG A 119 -15.78 -4.83 2.69
C ARG A 119 -14.28 -4.62 2.60
N PHE A 120 -13.84 -4.00 1.52
CA PHE A 120 -12.42 -3.79 1.27
C PHE A 120 -12.20 -2.61 0.31
N GLU A 121 -11.04 -1.97 0.41
CA GLU A 121 -10.62 -0.85 -0.45
C GLU A 121 -9.37 -1.21 -1.25
N ILE A 122 -9.20 -0.58 -2.41
CA ILE A 122 -8.07 -0.83 -3.31
C ILE A 122 -7.35 0.50 -3.54
N GLU A 123 -6.06 0.51 -3.22
CA GLU A 123 -5.17 1.65 -3.39
C GLU A 123 -4.04 1.29 -4.34
N LEU A 124 -3.68 2.24 -5.20
CA LEU A 124 -2.58 2.07 -6.16
C LEU A 124 -1.40 2.89 -5.67
N SER A 125 -0.25 2.24 -5.48
CA SER A 125 0.99 2.90 -5.03
C SER A 125 1.89 3.30 -6.20
N THR A 126 1.79 2.61 -7.34
CA THR A 126 2.52 3.01 -8.55
C THR A 126 1.92 4.27 -9.15
N VAL A 127 2.74 5.32 -9.25
CA VAL A 127 2.38 6.60 -9.87
C VAL A 127 2.85 6.68 -11.32
N ARG A 128 3.97 6.03 -11.67
CA ARG A 128 4.59 6.07 -13.00
C ARG A 128 5.05 4.69 -13.44
N VAL A 129 4.98 4.43 -14.75
CA VAL A 129 5.36 3.16 -15.41
C VAL A 129 6.19 3.45 -16.66
N ALA A 130 7.15 2.60 -16.97
CA ALA A 130 7.96 2.67 -18.18
C ALA A 130 7.16 2.47 -19.48
N CYS A 131 7.48 3.27 -20.49
CA CYS A 131 7.01 3.09 -21.85
C CYS A 131 8.02 2.26 -22.67
N GLY A 132 7.54 1.21 -23.33
CA GLY A 132 8.33 0.39 -24.25
C GLY A 132 9.02 -0.82 -23.62
N GLU A 133 8.92 -1.00 -22.31
CA GLU A 133 9.46 -2.15 -21.57
C GLU A 133 8.49 -2.70 -20.52
N TRP A 134 8.77 -3.90 -20.03
CA TRP A 134 8.00 -4.53 -18.96
C TRP A 134 8.31 -3.87 -17.62
N ASP A 135 7.27 -3.43 -16.92
CA ASP A 135 7.37 -2.75 -15.63
C ASP A 135 6.19 -3.12 -14.73
N ALA A 136 6.27 -2.82 -13.44
CA ALA A 136 5.37 -3.31 -12.41
C ALA A 136 4.40 -2.23 -11.89
N VAL A 137 3.10 -2.54 -11.97
CA VAL A 137 2.04 -1.80 -11.29
C VAL A 137 1.73 -2.46 -9.95
N LYS A 138 1.92 -1.71 -8.87
CA LYS A 138 1.81 -2.14 -7.48
C LYS A 138 0.71 -1.37 -6.75
N GLY A 139 0.15 -2.01 -5.74
CA GLY A 139 -0.86 -1.42 -4.87
C GLY A 139 -1.16 -2.31 -3.68
N GLU A 140 -2.16 -1.90 -2.90
CA GLU A 140 -2.62 -2.61 -1.72
C GLU A 140 -4.14 -2.77 -1.75
N ILE A 141 -4.61 -3.90 -1.21
CA ILE A 141 -6.00 -4.09 -0.84
C ILE A 141 -6.10 -4.11 0.68
N VAL A 142 -7.05 -3.36 1.23
CA VAL A 142 -7.25 -3.23 2.68
C VAL A 142 -8.61 -3.78 3.05
N ASN A 143 -8.67 -4.72 3.99
CA ASN A 143 -9.95 -5.20 4.51
C ASN A 143 -10.53 -4.20 5.50
N THR A 144 -11.62 -3.53 5.12
CA THR A 144 -12.31 -2.53 5.94
C THR A 144 -13.57 -3.08 6.61
N GLY A 145 -13.85 -4.38 6.42
CA GLY A 145 -14.97 -5.08 7.03
C GLY A 145 -14.63 -5.69 8.38
N ALA A 146 -15.66 -6.11 9.12
CA ALA A 146 -15.51 -6.77 10.41
C ALA A 146 -15.14 -8.27 10.29
N ALA A 147 -15.29 -8.86 9.10
CA ALA A 147 -14.99 -10.27 8.83
C ALA A 147 -13.72 -10.42 7.98
N ALA A 148 -12.95 -11.48 8.24
CA ALA A 148 -11.77 -11.80 7.44
C ALA A 148 -12.15 -12.22 6.02
N ILE A 149 -11.42 -11.72 5.03
CA ILE A 149 -11.50 -12.22 3.66
C ILE A 149 -10.70 -13.54 3.61
N THR A 150 -11.33 -14.60 3.14
CA THR A 150 -10.74 -15.95 3.07
C THR A 150 -10.25 -16.30 1.68
N TRP A 151 -10.78 -15.61 0.67
CA TRP A 151 -10.36 -15.75 -0.71
C TRP A 151 -10.59 -14.45 -1.46
N GLY A 152 -9.64 -14.05 -2.31
CA GLY A 152 -9.87 -12.99 -3.27
C GLY A 152 -9.09 -13.18 -4.56
N ARG A 153 -9.55 -12.49 -5.60
CA ARG A 153 -8.88 -12.40 -6.89
C ARG A 153 -8.93 -10.97 -7.37
N LEU A 154 -7.76 -10.43 -7.70
CA LEU A 154 -7.60 -9.12 -8.29
C LEU A 154 -7.18 -9.26 -9.76
N SER A 155 -7.70 -8.39 -10.62
CA SER A 155 -7.29 -8.30 -12.03
C SER A 155 -7.18 -6.84 -12.45
N LEU A 156 -6.35 -6.61 -13.46
CA LEU A 156 -5.98 -5.27 -13.93
C LEU A 156 -6.14 -5.20 -15.45
N GLN A 157 -6.70 -4.10 -15.95
CA GLN A 157 -6.92 -3.82 -17.37
C GLN A 157 -6.60 -2.35 -17.70
N GLY A 158 -6.21 -2.09 -18.94
CA GLY A 158 -5.94 -0.73 -19.44
C GLY A 158 -5.35 -0.78 -20.85
N PRO A 159 -4.96 0.37 -21.43
CA PRO A 159 -4.37 0.48 -22.77
C PRO A 159 -2.88 0.06 -22.77
N PHE A 160 -2.58 -1.09 -22.19
CA PHE A 160 -1.25 -1.71 -22.11
C PHE A 160 -1.40 -3.23 -22.15
N SER A 161 -0.31 -3.95 -22.41
CA SER A 161 -0.30 -5.41 -22.32
C SER A 161 -0.02 -5.84 -20.88
N VAL A 162 -0.69 -6.88 -20.38
CA VAL A 162 -0.40 -7.49 -19.06
C VAL A 162 0.31 -8.81 -19.28
N ASP A 163 1.23 -9.19 -18.40
CA ASP A 163 1.93 -10.48 -18.47
C ASP A 163 0.89 -11.61 -18.53
N PRO A 164 0.88 -12.46 -19.59
CA PRO A 164 -0.04 -13.58 -19.69
C PRO A 164 -0.02 -14.52 -18.47
N LYS A 165 1.12 -14.63 -17.77
CA LYS A 165 1.27 -15.47 -16.57
C LYS A 165 0.73 -14.81 -15.30
N GLY A 166 0.47 -13.50 -15.33
CA GLY A 166 0.08 -12.68 -14.18
C GLY A 166 -1.21 -11.89 -14.38
N THR A 167 -2.12 -12.33 -15.26
CA THR A 167 -3.38 -11.60 -15.57
C THR A 167 -4.32 -11.43 -14.37
N ALA A 168 -4.12 -12.21 -13.31
CA ALA A 168 -4.81 -12.03 -12.03
C ALA A 168 -3.89 -12.42 -10.86
N VAL A 169 -4.05 -11.73 -9.74
CA VAL A 169 -3.38 -12.03 -8.47
C VAL A 169 -4.41 -12.65 -7.53
N SER A 170 -4.06 -13.79 -6.92
CA SER A 170 -4.84 -14.38 -5.84
C SER A 170 -4.47 -13.72 -4.52
N LEU A 171 -5.48 -13.28 -3.78
CA LEU A 171 -5.34 -12.74 -2.44
C LEU A 171 -5.47 -13.87 -1.42
N GLY A 172 -4.61 -13.85 -0.41
CA GLY A 172 -4.60 -14.81 0.67
C GLY A 172 -5.71 -14.57 1.69
N HIS A 173 -5.48 -15.08 2.91
CA HIS A 173 -6.32 -14.77 4.05
C HIS A 173 -5.99 -13.36 4.55
N LEU A 174 -6.98 -12.47 4.55
CA LEU A 174 -6.82 -11.07 4.92
C LEU A 174 -7.73 -10.70 6.10
N PRO A 175 -7.19 -10.62 7.33
CA PRO A 175 -7.94 -10.25 8.54
C PRO A 175 -8.54 -8.83 8.49
N PRO A 176 -9.54 -8.51 9.34
CA PRO A 176 -10.07 -7.15 9.48
C PRO A 176 -8.97 -6.13 9.80
N GLY A 177 -8.94 -5.02 9.05
CA GLY A 177 -7.97 -3.93 9.22
C GLY A 177 -6.59 -4.19 8.62
N GLU A 178 -6.30 -5.40 8.15
CA GLU A 178 -5.03 -5.75 7.52
C GLU A 178 -5.01 -5.38 6.03
N ARG A 179 -3.79 -5.31 5.49
CA ARG A 179 -3.49 -4.97 4.10
C ARG A 179 -2.71 -6.07 3.40
N GLU A 180 -2.97 -6.27 2.11
CA GLU A 180 -2.22 -7.20 1.26
C GLU A 180 -1.75 -6.47 -0.01
N SER A 181 -0.45 -6.54 -0.29
CA SER A 181 0.14 -5.94 -1.48
C SER A 181 -0.07 -6.82 -2.70
N PHE A 182 -0.26 -6.20 -3.87
CA PHE A 182 -0.34 -6.89 -5.15
C PHE A 182 0.59 -6.24 -6.18
N GLU A 183 0.96 -7.00 -7.20
CA GLU A 183 1.84 -6.57 -8.29
C GLU A 183 1.41 -7.19 -9.62
N PHE A 184 1.35 -6.36 -10.67
CA PHE A 184 1.10 -6.75 -12.04
C PHE A 184 2.22 -6.25 -12.95
N HIS A 185 2.84 -7.14 -13.72
CA HIS A 185 3.75 -6.73 -14.79
C HIS A 185 2.96 -6.34 -16.04
N ILE A 186 3.23 -5.13 -16.53
CA ILE A 186 2.60 -4.57 -17.73
C ILE A 186 3.65 -4.04 -18.71
N LEU A 187 3.27 -3.96 -19.98
CA LEU A 187 4.04 -3.34 -21.05
C LEU A 187 3.18 -2.26 -21.70
N ALA A 188 3.47 -1.01 -21.39
CA ALA A 188 2.84 0.14 -22.01
C ALA A 188 3.57 0.52 -23.31
N ARG A 189 2.82 0.78 -24.38
CA ARG A 189 3.38 1.05 -25.72
C ARG A 189 3.33 2.52 -26.11
N GLU A 190 2.52 3.30 -25.42
CA GLU A 190 2.30 4.71 -25.68
C GLU A 190 2.47 5.50 -24.38
N THR A 191 3.03 6.69 -24.46
CA THR A 191 3.21 7.59 -23.31
C THR A 191 1.90 8.32 -22.97
N GLY A 192 1.77 8.77 -21.72
CA GLY A 192 0.61 9.56 -21.31
C GLY A 192 0.67 9.96 -19.83
N ARG A 193 0.28 11.19 -19.51
CA ARG A 193 0.32 11.70 -18.12
C ARG A 193 -0.71 11.03 -17.19
N ALA A 194 -1.81 10.51 -17.74
CA ALA A 194 -2.91 9.93 -16.97
C ALA A 194 -3.50 8.72 -17.70
N VAL A 195 -2.71 7.66 -17.85
CA VAL A 195 -3.13 6.41 -18.48
C VAL A 195 -4.08 5.65 -17.53
N PRO A 196 -5.31 5.32 -17.96
CA PRO A 196 -6.29 4.69 -17.08
C PRO A 196 -5.93 3.23 -16.77
N VAL A 197 -6.05 2.88 -15.48
CA VAL A 197 -5.91 1.53 -14.94
C VAL A 197 -7.24 1.13 -14.29
N HIS A 198 -7.82 0.03 -14.77
CA HIS A 198 -9.06 -0.54 -14.26
C HIS A 198 -8.75 -1.78 -13.42
N LEU A 199 -8.97 -1.66 -12.11
CA LEU A 199 -8.78 -2.74 -11.14
C LEU A 199 -10.15 -3.37 -10.83
N THR A 200 -10.23 -4.70 -10.93
CA THR A 200 -11.42 -5.47 -10.55
C THR A 200 -11.02 -6.51 -9.51
N ALA A 201 -11.54 -6.36 -8.29
CA ALA A 201 -11.34 -7.31 -7.20
C ALA A 201 -12.64 -8.06 -6.90
N VAL A 202 -12.53 -9.37 -6.70
CA VAL A 202 -13.62 -10.23 -6.23
C VAL A 202 -13.17 -10.90 -4.94
N CYS A 203 -13.83 -10.65 -3.83
CA CYS A 203 -13.47 -11.19 -2.51
C CYS A 203 -14.64 -11.91 -1.84
N ALA A 204 -14.33 -12.92 -1.03
CA ALA A 204 -15.27 -13.69 -0.23
C ALA A 204 -14.72 -13.89 1.19
N ASN A 205 -15.61 -13.98 2.18
CA ASN A 205 -15.30 -14.22 3.59
C ASN A 205 -15.79 -15.61 4.08
N GLY A 206 -16.21 -16.48 3.16
CA GLY A 206 -16.77 -17.81 3.48
C GLY A 206 -18.21 -17.80 4.00
N ALA A 207 -18.78 -16.64 4.29
CA ALA A 207 -20.15 -16.50 4.78
C ALA A 207 -20.82 -15.31 4.04
N GLY A 208 -21.45 -15.62 2.91
CA GLY A 208 -21.97 -14.65 1.96
C GLY A 208 -21.47 -14.92 0.53
N GLY A 209 -22.18 -14.38 -0.47
CA GLY A 209 -21.71 -14.42 -1.85
C GLY A 209 -20.47 -13.56 -2.07
N PRO A 210 -19.67 -13.82 -3.12
CA PRO A 210 -18.51 -13.00 -3.44
C PRO A 210 -18.93 -11.56 -3.78
N VAL A 211 -18.16 -10.59 -3.33
CA VAL A 211 -18.35 -9.16 -3.62
C VAL A 211 -17.34 -8.72 -4.66
N GLU A 212 -17.84 -8.14 -5.75
CA GLU A 212 -17.01 -7.52 -6.80
C GLU A 212 -16.91 -6.01 -6.57
N ARG A 213 -15.69 -5.47 -6.64
CA ARG A 213 -15.43 -4.02 -6.62
C ARG A 213 -14.56 -3.63 -7.81
N LYS A 214 -15.01 -2.59 -8.53
CA LYS A 214 -14.29 -2.01 -9.67
C LYS A 214 -13.80 -0.62 -9.33
N VAL A 215 -12.52 -0.37 -9.57
CA VAL A 215 -11.87 0.89 -9.26
C VAL A 215 -11.10 1.37 -10.48
N ARG A 216 -11.25 2.66 -10.81
CA ARG A 216 -10.44 3.33 -11.83
C ARG A 216 -9.37 4.17 -11.15
N ARG A 217 -8.13 4.03 -11.60
CA ARG A 217 -6.97 4.84 -11.24
C ARG A 217 -6.24 5.29 -12.50
N THR A 218 -5.23 6.13 -12.35
CA THR A 218 -4.39 6.60 -13.43
C THR A 218 -2.93 6.47 -13.05
N VAL A 219 -2.09 6.12 -14.01
CA VAL A 219 -0.63 6.13 -13.89
C VAL A 219 -0.04 6.98 -15.00
N ALA A 220 1.07 7.66 -14.73
CA ALA A 220 1.86 8.29 -15.77
C ALA A 220 2.68 7.23 -16.51
N VAL A 221 2.67 7.25 -17.84
CA VAL A 221 3.52 6.40 -18.67
C VAL A 221 4.49 7.29 -19.43
N GLY A 222 5.78 7.09 -19.21
CA GLY A 222 6.84 7.85 -19.85
C GLY A 222 7.98 6.92 -20.25
N HIS A 223 8.79 7.33 -21.22
CA HIS A 223 10.07 6.66 -21.44
C HIS A 223 10.89 6.89 -20.17
N LEU A 224 11.07 5.84 -19.35
CA LEU A 224 12.07 5.90 -18.30
C LEU A 224 13.41 5.99 -19.03
N GLY A 225 13.99 7.19 -19.10
CA GLY A 225 15.44 7.28 -19.26
C GLY A 225 16.04 6.41 -18.16
N GLN A 226 16.88 5.43 -18.53
CA GLN A 226 17.41 4.34 -17.71
C GLN A 226 17.83 4.78 -16.29
N GLN A 227 16.89 4.87 -15.35
CA GLN A 227 17.18 5.16 -13.96
C GLN A 227 17.07 3.84 -13.20
N GLN A 228 18.20 3.13 -13.11
CA GLN A 228 18.35 2.08 -12.09
C GLN A 228 18.13 2.74 -10.72
N PRO A 229 17.39 2.12 -9.77
CA PRO A 229 17.22 2.68 -8.44
C PRO A 229 18.58 2.98 -7.81
N GLY A 230 18.90 4.27 -7.67
CA GLY A 230 20.19 4.76 -7.16
C GLY A 230 21.09 5.46 -8.18
N THR A 231 20.80 5.42 -9.48
CA THR A 231 21.57 6.11 -10.52
C THR A 231 21.15 7.57 -10.69
N VAL A 232 22.08 8.43 -11.10
CA VAL A 232 21.94 9.86 -11.29
C VAL A 232 22.28 10.14 -12.76
N GLU A 233 21.26 10.29 -13.61
CA GLU A 233 21.46 10.80 -14.98
C GLU A 233 21.75 12.31 -14.91
N VAL A 234 22.89 12.70 -15.46
CA VAL A 234 23.34 14.08 -15.64
C VAL A 234 23.26 14.42 -17.12
N LEU A 235 22.47 15.42 -17.47
CA LEU A 235 22.39 15.95 -18.83
C LEU A 235 23.20 17.24 -18.93
N TYR A 236 24.35 17.17 -19.61
CA TYR A 236 25.20 18.32 -19.91
C TYR A 236 24.91 18.86 -21.31
N LEU A 237 24.52 20.13 -21.38
CA LEU A 237 24.12 20.82 -22.59
C LEU A 237 25.02 22.04 -22.79
N ALA A 238 25.69 22.12 -23.93
CA ALA A 238 26.59 23.20 -24.27
C ALA A 238 26.11 24.00 -25.49
N ALA A 239 26.12 25.33 -25.37
CA ALA A 239 25.91 26.26 -26.47
C ALA A 239 27.21 27.02 -26.76
N ASN A 240 27.60 27.11 -28.03
CA ASN A 240 28.76 27.87 -28.46
C ASN A 240 28.46 28.58 -29.79
N PRO A 241 27.60 29.61 -29.77
CA PRO A 241 27.22 30.34 -30.97
C PRO A 241 28.41 30.90 -31.74
N THR A 242 28.30 30.96 -33.06
CA THR A 242 29.41 31.35 -33.95
C THR A 242 29.76 32.84 -33.89
N ASP A 243 28.86 33.67 -33.37
CA ASP A 243 28.98 35.11 -33.21
C ASP A 243 29.42 35.54 -31.79
N THR A 244 29.76 34.59 -30.91
CA THR A 244 30.30 34.84 -29.57
C THR A 244 31.76 34.41 -29.44
N GLU A 245 32.44 34.83 -28.37
CA GLU A 245 33.76 34.28 -28.02
C GLU A 245 33.66 32.78 -27.77
N ARG A 246 34.59 31.98 -28.29
CA ARG A 246 34.49 30.53 -28.15
C ARG A 246 34.77 30.09 -26.72
N ILE A 247 33.76 29.57 -26.01
CA ILE A 247 33.95 28.90 -24.72
C ILE A 247 34.56 27.50 -24.94
N SER A 248 35.56 27.15 -24.14
CA SER A 248 36.20 25.83 -24.16
C SER A 248 35.39 24.77 -23.39
N TRP A 249 34.09 24.64 -23.68
CA TRP A 249 33.20 23.69 -23.00
C TRP A 249 33.67 22.23 -23.19
N ASP A 250 34.37 21.93 -24.29
CA ASP A 250 34.99 20.61 -24.52
C ASP A 250 36.04 20.25 -23.44
N ALA A 251 36.73 21.24 -22.87
CA ALA A 251 37.68 21.01 -21.78
C ALA A 251 36.94 20.76 -20.46
N GLU A 252 35.95 21.61 -20.14
CA GLU A 252 35.10 21.45 -18.96
C GLU A 252 34.40 20.08 -18.96
N LEU A 253 33.80 19.69 -20.08
CA LEU A 253 33.08 18.43 -20.22
C LEU A 253 34.00 17.22 -20.02
N ARG A 254 35.23 17.25 -20.57
CA ARG A 254 36.23 16.20 -20.34
C ARG A 254 36.61 16.11 -18.88
N ASP A 255 36.87 17.23 -18.21
CA ASP A 255 37.26 17.24 -16.80
C ASP A 255 36.12 16.76 -15.89
N VAL A 256 34.87 17.08 -16.24
CA VAL A 256 33.67 16.56 -15.57
C VAL A 256 33.52 15.06 -15.79
N GLU A 257 33.70 14.58 -17.03
CA GLU A 257 33.61 13.16 -17.36
C GLU A 257 34.68 12.35 -16.60
N ASP A 258 35.93 12.82 -16.60
CA ASP A 258 37.03 12.18 -15.87
C ASP A 258 36.80 12.20 -14.36
N THR A 259 36.27 13.31 -13.82
CA THR A 259 35.86 13.42 -12.42
C THR A 259 34.82 12.36 -12.03
N LEU A 260 33.78 12.19 -12.85
CA LEU A 260 32.73 11.20 -12.60
C LEU A 260 33.30 9.78 -12.67
N ARG A 261 34.19 9.50 -13.64
CA ARG A 261 34.85 8.19 -13.80
C ARG A 261 35.77 7.83 -12.63
N MET A 262 36.48 8.80 -12.05
CA MET A 262 37.39 8.57 -10.92
C MET A 262 36.70 8.53 -9.55
N GLY A 263 35.42 8.90 -9.50
CA GLY A 263 34.69 9.06 -8.25
C GLY A 263 34.35 7.77 -7.50
N ARG A 264 34.17 7.90 -6.17
CA ARG A 264 33.84 6.79 -5.27
C ARG A 264 32.57 6.04 -5.69
N HIS A 265 31.55 6.79 -6.12
CA HIS A 265 30.26 6.26 -6.55
C HIS A 265 30.05 6.38 -8.07
N ARG A 266 31.13 6.28 -8.86
CA ARG A 266 31.10 6.41 -10.34
C ARG A 266 30.02 5.58 -11.02
N ASP A 267 29.76 4.36 -10.54
CA ASP A 267 28.80 3.42 -11.11
C ASP A 267 27.33 3.90 -10.96
N ARG A 268 27.09 4.94 -10.14
CA ARG A 268 25.79 5.59 -9.96
C ARG A 268 25.59 6.79 -10.87
N PHE A 269 26.55 7.24 -11.67
CA PHE A 269 26.40 8.44 -12.49
C PHE A 269 26.44 8.09 -13.97
N VAL A 270 25.47 8.62 -14.73
CA VAL A 270 25.41 8.49 -16.18
C VAL A 270 25.44 9.90 -16.77
N LEU A 271 26.52 10.23 -17.49
CA LEU A 271 26.65 11.52 -18.16
C LEU A 271 26.13 11.42 -19.60
N ARG A 272 25.10 12.21 -19.92
CA ARG A 272 24.59 12.44 -21.26
C ARG A 272 25.02 13.82 -21.72
N GLN A 273 25.44 13.95 -22.97
CA GLN A 273 25.92 15.21 -23.50
C GLN A 273 25.27 15.57 -24.84
N ARG A 274 25.02 16.88 -25.02
CA ARG A 274 24.67 17.51 -26.30
C ARG A 274 25.40 18.84 -26.43
N GLY A 275 26.22 18.98 -27.47
CA GLY A 275 26.73 20.28 -27.90
C GLY A 275 25.79 20.91 -28.93
N ALA A 276 26.14 22.10 -29.40
CA ALA A 276 25.37 22.85 -30.38
C ALA A 276 23.90 23.06 -29.96
N LEU A 277 23.67 23.41 -28.69
CA LEU A 277 22.34 23.40 -28.08
C LEU A 277 21.39 24.38 -28.76
N ARG A 278 20.40 23.86 -29.50
CA ARG A 278 19.23 24.63 -29.96
C ARG A 278 18.04 24.40 -29.03
N VAL A 279 17.05 25.28 -29.07
CA VAL A 279 15.82 25.17 -28.26
C VAL A 279 15.15 23.79 -28.39
N ARG A 280 15.04 23.27 -29.61
CA ARG A 280 14.46 21.94 -29.88
C ARG A 280 15.29 20.79 -29.31
N ASP A 281 16.60 20.96 -29.22
CA ASP A 281 17.50 19.93 -28.73
C ASP A 281 17.43 19.85 -27.21
N LEU A 282 17.23 21.00 -26.54
CA LEU A 282 16.94 21.06 -25.10
C LEU A 282 15.66 20.30 -24.76
N THR A 283 14.54 20.62 -25.42
CA THR A 283 13.25 19.98 -25.12
C THR A 283 13.29 18.48 -25.41
N GLN A 284 13.89 18.07 -26.53
CA GLN A 284 14.03 16.65 -26.87
C GLN A 284 14.94 15.92 -25.87
N ALA A 285 16.08 16.50 -25.48
CA ALA A 285 17.00 15.84 -24.56
C ALA A 285 16.41 15.65 -23.15
N LEU A 286 15.61 16.61 -22.67
CA LEU A 286 14.89 16.45 -21.39
C LEU A 286 13.92 15.26 -21.45
N LEU A 287 13.21 15.10 -22.58
CA LEU A 287 12.29 13.97 -22.80
C LEU A 287 13.01 12.64 -22.94
N ASP A 288 14.09 12.59 -23.71
CA ASP A 288 14.84 11.37 -24.02
C ASP A 288 15.53 10.79 -22.77
N PHE A 289 16.04 11.66 -21.89
CA PHE A 289 16.92 11.25 -20.81
C PHE A 289 16.30 11.32 -19.42
N SER A 290 15.22 12.08 -19.22
CA SER A 290 14.61 12.30 -17.88
C SER A 290 15.67 12.52 -16.79
N PRO A 291 16.57 13.51 -16.95
CA PRO A 291 17.75 13.65 -16.11
C PRO A 291 17.40 14.12 -14.71
N ARG A 292 18.22 13.72 -13.73
CA ARG A 292 18.14 14.25 -12.36
C ARG A 292 18.87 15.58 -12.21
N ILE A 293 19.95 15.76 -12.96
CA ILE A 293 20.75 16.99 -12.97
C ILE A 293 20.85 17.50 -14.40
N VAL A 294 20.55 18.78 -14.62
CA VAL A 294 20.80 19.45 -15.91
C VAL A 294 21.91 20.48 -15.72
N HIS A 295 22.91 20.45 -16.60
CA HIS A 295 23.99 21.41 -16.64
C HIS A 295 23.95 22.16 -17.97
N LEU A 296 23.64 23.46 -17.91
CA LEU A 296 23.71 24.37 -19.05
C LEU A 296 25.03 25.12 -19.01
N SER A 297 25.91 24.87 -19.98
CA SER A 297 27.18 25.59 -20.15
C SER A 297 27.12 26.45 -21.41
N GLY A 298 27.44 27.74 -21.29
CA GLY A 298 27.39 28.65 -22.42
C GLY A 298 27.45 30.11 -22.01
N HIS A 299 27.08 30.99 -22.94
CA HIS A 299 27.07 32.43 -22.71
C HIS A 299 25.77 32.90 -22.08
N GLY A 300 25.89 33.94 -21.27
CA GLY A 300 24.75 34.73 -20.80
C GLY A 300 24.82 36.15 -21.32
N THR A 301 23.66 36.77 -21.53
CA THR A 301 23.53 38.19 -21.86
C THR A 301 23.68 39.05 -20.61
N GLU A 302 23.93 40.35 -20.76
CA GLU A 302 23.98 41.30 -19.64
C GLU A 302 22.66 41.32 -18.83
N ASP A 303 21.53 41.07 -19.49
CA ASP A 303 20.19 40.97 -18.88
C ASP A 303 19.91 39.64 -18.18
N GLY A 304 20.91 38.74 -18.13
CA GLY A 304 20.89 37.48 -17.42
C GLY A 304 20.15 36.34 -18.13
N GLN A 305 20.09 36.39 -19.46
CA GLN A 305 19.46 35.35 -20.29
C GLN A 305 20.51 34.41 -20.87
N PHE A 306 20.18 33.13 -21.02
CA PHE A 306 21.07 32.15 -21.65
C PHE A 306 21.02 32.26 -23.18
N LEU A 307 22.18 32.17 -23.84
CA LEU A 307 22.30 32.12 -25.30
C LEU A 307 22.41 30.67 -25.77
N ALA A 308 21.40 30.21 -26.50
CA ALA A 308 21.41 28.98 -27.28
C ALA A 308 21.89 29.24 -28.71
N GLU A 309 21.96 28.19 -29.54
CA GLU A 309 22.26 28.30 -30.95
C GLU A 309 20.99 28.33 -31.81
N ALA A 310 20.95 29.24 -32.77
CA ALA A 310 19.95 29.27 -33.82
C ALA A 310 20.24 28.19 -34.90
N ALA A 311 19.32 28.02 -35.84
CA ALA A 311 19.53 27.11 -36.98
C ALA A 311 20.77 27.50 -37.82
N GLY A 312 21.11 28.79 -37.88
CA GLY A 312 22.27 29.32 -38.59
C GLY A 312 23.58 29.31 -37.80
N GLY A 313 23.57 28.89 -36.53
CA GLY A 313 24.76 28.89 -35.65
C GLY A 313 24.95 30.17 -34.82
N GLU A 314 24.25 31.25 -35.16
CA GLU A 314 24.23 32.50 -34.37
C GLU A 314 23.53 32.34 -33.02
N GLY A 315 23.78 33.29 -32.11
CA GLY A 315 23.20 33.32 -30.77
C GLY A 315 21.70 33.54 -30.81
N GLN A 316 20.97 32.69 -30.09
CA GLN A 316 19.54 32.83 -29.82
C GLN A 316 19.31 32.99 -28.32
N VAL A 317 18.83 34.16 -27.92
CA VAL A 317 18.44 34.42 -26.54
C VAL A 317 17.24 33.57 -26.14
N LEU A 318 17.36 32.85 -25.02
CA LEU A 318 16.26 32.08 -24.46
C LEU A 318 15.39 32.95 -23.55
N SER A 319 14.07 32.81 -23.69
CA SER A 319 13.09 33.46 -22.83
C SER A 319 13.15 32.87 -21.42
N VAL A 320 13.38 33.72 -20.41
CA VAL A 320 13.38 33.29 -19.00
C VAL A 320 12.03 32.66 -18.59
N PRO A 321 10.87 33.31 -18.84
CA PRO A 321 9.57 32.67 -18.60
C PRO A 321 9.36 31.37 -19.37
N GLY A 322 9.86 31.30 -20.60
CA GLY A 322 9.75 30.09 -21.43
C GLY A 322 10.57 28.91 -20.88
N LEU A 323 11.78 29.18 -20.38
CA LEU A 323 12.60 28.19 -19.71
C LEU A 323 12.00 27.77 -18.37
N ALA A 324 11.49 28.71 -17.56
CA ALA A 324 10.81 28.39 -16.31
C ALA A 324 9.62 27.45 -16.54
N ALA A 325 8.75 27.78 -17.49
CA ALA A 325 7.62 26.93 -17.86
C ALA A 325 8.07 25.56 -18.39
N LEU A 326 9.19 25.47 -19.14
CA LEU A 326 9.72 24.18 -19.58
C LEU A 326 10.22 23.33 -18.40
N PHE A 327 10.92 23.94 -17.44
CA PHE A 327 11.45 23.23 -16.28
C PHE A 327 10.37 22.86 -15.25
N GLU A 328 9.29 23.63 -15.17
CA GLU A 328 8.09 23.25 -14.42
C GLU A 328 7.56 21.88 -14.86
N GLU A 329 7.49 21.63 -16.17
CA GLU A 329 6.99 20.38 -16.75
C GLU A 329 7.89 19.15 -16.49
N VAL A 330 9.14 19.36 -16.05
CA VAL A 330 10.11 18.29 -15.74
C VAL A 330 10.57 18.28 -14.29
N SER A 331 9.94 19.08 -13.42
CA SER A 331 10.25 19.23 -11.99
C SER A 331 10.20 17.91 -11.21
N ASP A 332 9.36 16.96 -11.64
CA ASP A 332 9.30 15.60 -11.07
C ASP A 332 10.59 14.77 -11.28
N THR A 333 11.39 15.13 -12.29
CA THR A 333 12.59 14.37 -12.68
C THR A 333 13.87 15.12 -12.37
N VAL A 334 13.86 16.44 -12.58
CA VAL A 334 15.02 17.32 -12.39
C VAL A 334 15.05 17.84 -10.97
N GLU A 335 16.04 17.40 -10.18
CA GLU A 335 16.27 17.89 -8.82
C GLU A 335 17.18 19.13 -8.81
N CYS A 336 18.16 19.16 -9.72
CA CYS A 336 19.16 20.23 -9.75
C CYS A 336 19.43 20.76 -11.17
N VAL A 337 19.45 22.08 -11.32
CA VAL A 337 19.89 22.74 -12.55
C VAL A 337 21.11 23.62 -12.26
N ILE A 338 22.14 23.51 -13.09
CA ILE A 338 23.32 24.38 -13.07
C ILE A 338 23.25 25.23 -14.34
N VAL A 339 23.12 26.54 -14.20
CA VAL A 339 23.17 27.50 -15.29
C VAL A 339 24.54 28.18 -15.27
N ASN A 340 25.54 27.49 -15.81
CA ASN A 340 26.91 27.96 -15.93
C ASN A 340 27.07 28.92 -17.11
N ALA A 341 26.49 30.11 -16.94
CA ALA A 341 26.53 31.21 -17.89
C ALA A 341 26.62 32.53 -17.13
N CYS A 342 27.40 33.49 -17.62
CA CYS A 342 27.57 34.79 -16.95
C CYS A 342 26.21 35.48 -16.73
N HIS A 343 26.03 36.12 -15.56
CA HIS A 343 24.80 36.85 -15.20
C HIS A 343 23.51 35.99 -15.14
N SER A 344 23.60 34.66 -15.14
CA SER A 344 22.45 33.75 -15.13
C SER A 344 21.61 33.73 -13.83
N ALA A 345 21.95 34.52 -12.81
CA ALA A 345 21.25 34.58 -11.53
C ALA A 345 19.72 34.81 -11.67
N ARG A 346 19.30 35.67 -12.60
CA ARG A 346 17.86 35.94 -12.85
C ARG A 346 17.14 34.72 -13.42
N LEU A 347 17.78 34.02 -14.36
CA LEU A 347 17.24 32.77 -14.88
C LEU A 347 17.21 31.70 -13.78
N ALA A 348 18.26 31.60 -12.97
CA ALA A 348 18.33 30.63 -11.88
C ALA A 348 17.22 30.83 -10.84
N GLU A 349 16.91 32.09 -10.49
CA GLU A 349 15.81 32.43 -9.59
C GLU A 349 14.44 32.01 -10.17
N ALA A 350 14.18 32.28 -11.45
CA ALA A 350 12.93 31.86 -12.09
C ALA A 350 12.79 30.32 -12.19
N LEU A 351 13.89 29.60 -12.44
CA LEU A 351 13.87 28.13 -12.43
C LEU A 351 13.66 27.56 -11.01
N ALA A 352 14.14 28.26 -9.98
CA ALA A 352 13.98 27.86 -8.58
C ALA A 352 12.54 28.04 -8.07
N GLU A 353 11.64 28.64 -8.84
CA GLU A 353 10.20 28.56 -8.54
C GLU A 353 9.65 27.14 -8.69
N HIS A 354 10.35 26.27 -9.44
CA HIS A 354 9.88 24.91 -9.76
C HIS A 354 10.89 23.80 -9.46
N ILE A 355 12.19 24.10 -9.43
CA ILE A 355 13.26 23.11 -9.23
C ILE A 355 13.87 23.26 -7.83
N SER A 356 14.08 22.13 -7.14
CA SER A 356 14.57 22.11 -5.75
C SER A 356 15.91 22.83 -5.54
N TYR A 357 16.83 22.72 -6.49
CA TYR A 357 18.14 23.37 -6.41
C TYR A 357 18.53 23.97 -7.76
N VAL A 358 18.80 25.28 -7.79
CA VAL A 358 19.31 25.93 -9.00
C VAL A 358 20.57 26.73 -8.70
N ILE A 359 21.61 26.49 -9.48
CA ILE A 359 22.88 27.21 -9.37
C ILE A 359 22.98 28.18 -10.55
N GLY A 360 23.18 29.46 -10.27
CA GLY A 360 23.44 30.48 -11.29
C GLY A 360 24.66 31.33 -10.97
N MET A 361 25.09 32.14 -11.94
CA MET A 361 26.22 33.06 -11.82
C MET A 361 25.71 34.50 -11.71
N ARG A 362 26.06 35.22 -10.65
CA ARG A 362 25.64 36.63 -10.46
C ARG A 362 26.39 37.63 -11.35
N SER A 363 27.54 37.24 -11.88
CA SER A 363 28.39 38.10 -12.69
C SER A 363 29.24 37.28 -13.65
N TRP A 364 30.17 37.94 -14.34
CA TRP A 364 31.21 37.28 -15.12
C TRP A 364 32.07 36.35 -14.26
N LEU A 365 32.38 35.18 -14.82
CA LEU A 365 33.28 34.17 -14.25
C LEU A 365 34.18 33.65 -15.37
N GLY A 366 35.49 33.65 -15.17
CA GLY A 366 36.42 33.16 -16.19
C GLY A 366 36.33 31.64 -16.37
N ASP A 367 36.57 31.17 -17.61
CA ASP A 367 36.45 29.77 -18.03
C ASP A 367 37.11 28.77 -17.06
N ARG A 368 38.32 29.09 -16.57
CA ARG A 368 39.03 28.23 -15.62
C ARG A 368 38.30 28.12 -14.28
N SER A 369 37.84 29.24 -13.72
CA SER A 369 37.06 29.23 -12.48
C SER A 369 35.72 28.53 -12.65
N ALA A 370 35.06 28.72 -13.79
CA ALA A 370 33.83 28.00 -14.14
C ALA A 370 34.08 26.49 -14.19
N THR A 371 35.16 26.06 -14.84
CA THR A 371 35.58 24.66 -14.90
C THR A 371 35.90 24.10 -13.51
N ASP A 372 36.72 24.81 -12.71
CA ASP A 372 37.10 24.40 -11.36
C ASP A 372 35.87 24.25 -10.45
N PHE A 373 34.87 25.13 -10.61
CA PHE A 373 33.59 25.02 -9.91
C PHE A 373 32.84 23.75 -10.31
N SER A 374 32.63 23.52 -11.61
CA SER A 374 31.92 22.34 -12.13
C SER A 374 32.59 21.04 -11.69
N VAL A 375 33.91 20.95 -11.84
CA VAL A 375 34.71 19.82 -11.38
C VAL A 375 34.55 19.62 -9.88
N GLY A 376 34.72 20.67 -9.07
CA GLY A 376 34.59 20.59 -7.62
C GLY A 376 33.18 20.16 -7.17
N PHE A 377 32.15 20.56 -7.91
CA PHE A 377 30.76 20.17 -7.66
C PHE A 377 30.55 18.68 -7.92
N TYR A 378 30.91 18.19 -9.12
CA TYR A 378 30.76 16.76 -9.44
C TYR A 378 31.67 15.87 -8.61
N GLN A 379 32.88 16.30 -8.25
CA GLN A 379 33.75 15.60 -7.30
C GLN A 379 33.06 15.37 -5.96
N ALA A 380 32.34 16.38 -5.45
CA ALA A 380 31.60 16.27 -4.20
C ALA A 380 30.38 15.34 -4.34
N LEU A 381 29.62 15.45 -5.43
CA LEU A 381 28.46 14.59 -5.68
C LEU A 381 28.83 13.13 -5.83
N VAL A 382 29.85 12.81 -6.63
CA VAL A 382 30.30 11.43 -6.82
C VAL A 382 30.98 10.86 -5.58
N ALA A 383 31.38 11.71 -4.63
CA ALA A 383 31.82 11.31 -3.29
C ALA A 383 30.64 11.05 -2.31
N GLY A 384 29.40 11.26 -2.74
CA GLY A 384 28.18 10.99 -1.97
C GLY A 384 27.66 12.18 -1.16
N LEU A 385 28.17 13.39 -1.39
CA LEU A 385 27.64 14.59 -0.74
C LEU A 385 26.33 15.04 -1.41
N PRO A 386 25.35 15.55 -0.63
CA PRO A 386 24.16 16.17 -1.19
C PRO A 386 24.48 17.53 -1.84
N ILE A 387 23.52 18.08 -2.59
CA ILE A 387 23.69 19.27 -3.46
C ILE A 387 24.27 20.47 -2.70
N GLU A 388 23.73 20.83 -1.54
CA GLU A 388 24.18 21.99 -0.77
C GLU A 388 25.65 21.89 -0.29
N PRO A 389 26.09 20.80 0.39
CA PRO A 389 27.50 20.61 0.68
C PRO A 389 28.38 20.53 -0.57
N ALA A 390 27.88 19.94 -1.66
CA ALA A 390 28.61 19.89 -2.93
C ALA A 390 28.84 21.29 -3.51
N PHE A 391 27.83 22.16 -3.50
CA PHE A 391 27.94 23.55 -3.89
C PHE A 391 28.95 24.32 -3.02
N LYS A 392 28.90 24.17 -1.69
CA LYS A 392 29.85 24.81 -0.77
C LYS A 392 31.29 24.36 -1.05
N ARG A 393 31.49 23.06 -1.31
CA ARG A 393 32.80 22.49 -1.63
C ARG A 393 33.30 22.94 -3.01
N ALA A 394 32.41 23.04 -4.01
CA ALA A 394 32.73 23.56 -5.34
C ALA A 394 33.24 25.01 -5.28
N ARG A 395 32.56 25.88 -4.52
CA ARG A 395 33.01 27.27 -4.30
C ARG A 395 34.38 27.33 -3.61
N ALA A 396 34.62 26.44 -2.64
CA ALA A 396 35.91 26.35 -1.96
C ALA A 396 37.01 25.84 -2.91
N ALA A 397 36.74 24.83 -3.74
CA ALA A 397 37.69 24.29 -4.71
C ALA A 397 38.08 25.33 -5.77
N MET A 398 37.08 26.02 -6.34
CA MET A 398 37.31 27.14 -7.27
C MET A 398 38.17 28.25 -6.64
N ALA A 399 37.98 28.54 -5.35
CA ALA A 399 38.77 29.53 -4.63
C ALA A 399 40.24 29.11 -4.39
N LEU A 400 40.58 27.81 -4.48
CA LEU A 400 41.98 27.36 -4.39
C LEU A 400 42.77 27.67 -5.67
N GLY A 401 42.10 27.70 -6.83
CA GLY A 401 42.70 28.03 -8.13
C GLY A 401 42.78 29.52 -8.43
N ASP A 402 42.11 30.36 -7.63
CA ASP A 402 42.03 31.83 -7.75
C ASP A 402 42.74 32.50 -6.57
N GLU A 403 44.02 32.82 -6.73
CA GLU A 403 44.86 33.46 -5.70
C GLU A 403 44.28 34.76 -5.12
N ARG A 404 43.38 35.43 -5.87
CA ARG A 404 42.79 36.71 -5.47
C ARG A 404 41.33 36.58 -5.00
N LEU A 405 40.78 35.36 -5.00
CA LEU A 405 39.43 35.03 -4.54
C LEU A 405 38.30 35.86 -5.20
N HIS A 406 38.54 36.39 -6.40
CA HIS A 406 37.59 37.29 -7.07
C HIS A 406 36.29 36.56 -7.46
N GLY A 407 36.37 35.29 -7.85
CA GLY A 407 35.23 34.53 -8.35
C GLY A 407 34.36 33.89 -7.28
N ARG A 408 34.82 33.82 -6.01
CA ARG A 408 34.21 32.92 -5.00
C ARG A 408 32.74 33.18 -4.69
N HIS A 409 32.24 34.39 -4.92
CA HIS A 409 30.85 34.78 -4.64
C HIS A 409 29.95 34.76 -5.87
N VAL A 410 30.51 34.43 -7.04
CA VAL A 410 29.80 34.46 -8.32
C VAL A 410 28.80 33.31 -8.43
N PRO A 411 29.16 32.04 -8.17
CA PRO A 411 28.18 30.94 -8.15
C PRO A 411 27.29 31.03 -6.92
N VAL A 412 25.98 30.95 -7.14
CA VAL A 412 24.95 31.15 -6.13
C VAL A 412 23.91 30.06 -6.25
N LEU A 413 23.56 29.47 -5.12
CA LEU A 413 22.55 28.44 -5.00
C LEU A 413 21.22 29.08 -4.59
N TYR A 414 20.17 28.75 -5.33
CA TYR A 414 18.77 29.05 -5.07
C TYR A 414 18.05 27.76 -4.67
N HIS A 415 17.06 27.89 -3.78
CA HIS A 415 16.25 26.79 -3.30
C HIS A 415 14.85 26.88 -3.88
N GLY A 416 14.29 25.72 -4.24
CA GLY A 416 12.89 25.52 -4.58
C GLY A 416 11.96 26.12 -3.53
N GLN A 417 10.88 26.80 -3.96
CA GLN A 417 9.80 27.24 -3.07
C GLN A 417 8.87 26.11 -2.65
#